data_AF-A0A3C1RSI3-F1
#
_entry.id   AF-A0A3C1RSI3-F1
#
_cell.length_a   1.000
_cell.length_b   1.000
_cell.length_c   1.000
_cell.angle_alpha   90.00
_cell.angle_beta   90.00
_cell.angle_gamma   90.00
#
_symmetry.space_group_name_H-M   'P 1'
#
loop_
_entity.id
_entity.type
_entity.pdbx_description
1 polymer ?
#
loop_
_entity_poly.entity_id
_entity_poly.type
_entity_poly.pdbx_seq_one_letter_code
_entity_poly.pdbx_strand_id
1 'polypeptide(L)'
;AFGLPYYVNFSNFWSTLVSSVVNGNNLLTYIPYTYLINPFTINGMFFVIKKEVLEKVNGFAALDKFIVDDYAIAQHFRQQGYQLAQTPVCHGISTQIQDSTHYFNLITRWFIFPQTSILKS
;
A
#
# COMPACT_ATOMS: atom_id res chain seq x y z
N ALA A 1 -11.77 0.59 -2.32
CA ALA A 1 -11.72 0.44 -0.85
C ALA A 1 -10.55 -0.48 -0.49
N PHE A 2 -9.91 -0.31 0.65
CA PHE A 2 -8.73 -1.09 1.03
C PHE A 2 -8.79 -1.55 2.49
N GLY A 3 -8.18 -2.71 2.76
CA GLY A 3 -8.15 -3.31 4.10
C GLY A 3 -7.00 -2.75 4.95
N LEU A 4 -6.94 -3.12 6.22
CA LEU A 4 -5.83 -2.80 7.11
C LEU A 4 -4.87 -4.00 7.21
N PRO A 5 -3.60 -3.90 6.78
CA PRO A 5 -2.67 -5.02 6.85
C PRO A 5 -2.10 -5.18 8.26
N TYR A 6 -1.89 -6.42 8.69
CA TYR A 6 -1.03 -6.75 9.82
C TYR A 6 -0.15 -7.95 9.48
N TYR A 7 1.11 -7.88 9.86
CA TYR A 7 2.10 -8.90 9.58
C TYR A 7 2.05 -10.01 10.63
N VAL A 8 2.06 -11.26 10.17
CA VAL A 8 1.95 -12.45 11.02
C VAL A 8 3.22 -13.30 11.04
N ASN A 9 4.23 -12.96 10.24
CA ASN A 9 5.44 -13.75 10.12
C ASN A 9 6.53 -13.30 11.10
N PHE A 10 6.83 -14.16 12.07
CA PHE A 10 7.87 -13.97 13.08
C PHE A 10 8.87 -15.14 13.08
N SER A 11 9.02 -15.84 11.95
CA SER A 11 9.79 -17.09 11.84
C SER A 11 11.30 -16.95 12.06
N ASN A 12 11.86 -15.75 11.85
CA ASN A 12 13.27 -15.45 12.08
C ASN A 12 13.47 -13.98 12.43
N PHE A 13 14.70 -13.63 12.85
CA PHE A 13 15.06 -12.28 13.26
C PHE A 13 14.69 -11.21 12.23
N TRP A 14 15.04 -11.40 10.95
CA TRP A 14 14.80 -10.41 9.90
C TRP A 14 13.31 -10.23 9.59
N SER A 15 12.54 -11.33 9.56
CA SER A 15 11.09 -11.29 9.37
C SER A 15 10.40 -10.61 10.55
N THR A 16 10.87 -10.89 11.77
CA THR A 16 10.38 -10.25 13.00
C THR A 16 10.64 -8.74 12.99
N LEU A 17 11.80 -8.28 12.51
CA LEU A 17 12.07 -6.83 12.39
C LEU A 17 11.05 -6.16 11.47
N VAL A 18 10.83 -6.70 10.26
CA VAL A 18 9.83 -6.15 9.32
C VAL A 18 8.44 -6.16 9.95
N SER A 19 8.01 -7.29 10.49
CA SER A 19 6.69 -7.43 11.09
C SER A 19 6.48 -6.46 12.26
N SER A 20 7.50 -6.24 13.09
CA SER A 20 7.43 -5.30 14.22
C SER A 20 7.33 -3.84 13.75
N VAL A 21 8.13 -3.45 12.75
CA VAL A 21 8.07 -2.11 12.16
C VAL A 21 6.71 -1.86 11.53
N VAL A 22 6.22 -2.79 10.71
CA VAL A 22 4.93 -2.62 10.02
C VAL A 22 3.78 -2.59 11.03
N ASN A 23 3.70 -3.55 11.96
CA ASN A 23 2.60 -3.61 12.92
C ASN A 23 2.59 -2.42 13.89
N GLY A 24 3.78 -1.91 14.26
CA GLY A 24 3.88 -0.72 15.12
C GLY A 24 3.42 0.57 14.44
N ASN A 25 3.45 0.65 13.10
CA ASN A 25 3.16 1.88 12.38
C ASN A 25 1.84 1.85 11.57
N ASN A 26 1.42 0.70 11.02
CA ASN A 26 0.30 0.62 10.06
C ASN A 26 -1.00 1.25 10.58
N LEU A 27 -1.38 0.96 11.84
CA LEU A 27 -2.58 1.54 12.44
C LEU A 27 -2.52 3.07 12.45
N LEU A 28 -1.38 3.62 12.88
CA LEU A 28 -1.16 5.07 12.97
C LEU A 28 -1.08 5.73 11.58
N THR A 29 -0.58 5.02 10.58
CA THR A 29 -0.47 5.52 9.21
C THR A 29 -1.84 5.63 8.52
N TYR A 30 -2.73 4.67 8.71
CA TYR A 30 -3.96 4.58 7.90
C TYR A 30 -5.24 5.05 8.62
N ILE A 31 -5.36 4.89 9.94
CA ILE A 31 -6.63 5.13 10.63
C ILE A 31 -6.81 6.60 11.06
N PRO A 32 -5.89 7.24 11.82
CA PRO A 32 -6.12 8.58 12.37
C PRO A 32 -6.42 9.64 11.29
N TYR A 33 -5.71 9.59 10.16
CA TYR A 33 -5.88 10.58 9.10
C TYR A 33 -7.25 10.51 8.42
N THR A 34 -7.91 9.35 8.42
CA THR A 34 -9.25 9.18 7.81
C THR A 34 -10.33 10.01 8.50
N TYR A 35 -10.11 10.42 9.75
CA TYR A 35 -11.02 11.30 10.50
C TYR A 35 -10.91 12.78 10.09
N LEU A 36 -9.80 13.17 9.44
CA LEU A 36 -9.51 14.55 9.07
C LEU A 36 -9.59 14.79 7.56
N ILE A 37 -9.09 13.82 6.79
CA ILE A 37 -9.00 13.91 5.33
C ILE A 37 -9.40 12.59 4.68
N ASN A 38 -9.89 12.66 3.45
CA ASN A 38 -10.03 11.45 2.63
C ASN A 38 -8.65 10.84 2.39
N PRO A 39 -8.53 9.50 2.42
CA PRO A 39 -7.26 8.85 2.11
C PRO A 39 -6.75 9.28 0.73
N PHE A 40 -5.47 9.62 0.67
CA PHE A 40 -4.82 10.04 -0.57
C PHE A 40 -4.05 8.90 -1.25
N THR A 41 -3.82 7.79 -0.52
CA THR A 41 -3.19 6.55 -0.99
C THR A 41 -3.96 5.31 -0.49
N ILE A 42 -3.61 4.13 -1.00
CA ILE A 42 -4.05 2.81 -0.52
C ILE A 42 -2.83 2.01 -0.03
N ASN A 43 -3.03 0.81 0.54
CA ASN A 43 -1.94 -0.16 0.65
C ASN A 43 -1.91 -1.07 -0.58
N GLY A 44 -0.71 -1.50 -0.97
CA GLY A 44 -0.50 -2.40 -2.09
C GLY A 44 -0.83 -3.88 -1.85
N MET A 45 -1.33 -4.25 -0.66
CA MET A 45 -1.52 -5.66 -0.29
C MET A 45 -2.94 -6.16 -0.52
N PHE A 46 -3.94 -5.38 -0.11
CA PHE A 46 -5.34 -5.77 -0.28
C PHE A 46 -6.25 -4.56 -0.49
N PHE A 47 -6.76 -4.46 -1.71
CA PHE A 47 -7.79 -3.50 -2.08
C PHE A 47 -8.78 -4.11 -3.05
N VAL A 48 -9.97 -3.52 -3.08
CA VAL A 48 -11.07 -3.90 -3.96
C VAL A 48 -11.60 -2.67 -4.69
N ILE A 49 -11.90 -2.86 -5.97
CA ILE A 49 -12.47 -1.85 -6.85
C ILE A 49 -13.75 -2.44 -7.42
N LYS A 50 -14.82 -1.65 -7.49
CA LYS A 50 -16.04 -2.08 -8.18
C LYS A 50 -15.74 -2.24 -9.67
N LYS A 51 -16.15 -3.36 -10.26
CA LYS A 51 -15.94 -3.63 -11.69
C LYS A 51 -16.42 -2.48 -12.58
N GLU A 52 -17.61 -1.94 -12.31
CA GLU A 52 -18.17 -0.80 -13.04
C GLU A 52 -17.29 0.46 -13.01
N VAL A 53 -16.57 0.69 -11.91
CA VAL A 53 -15.65 1.83 -11.76
C VAL A 53 -14.38 1.55 -12.56
N LEU A 54 -13.86 0.33 -12.48
CA LEU A 54 -12.68 -0.10 -13.22
C LEU A 54 -12.91 0.01 -14.74
N GLU A 55 -14.08 -0.39 -15.24
CA GLU A 55 -14.44 -0.26 -16.65
C GLU A 55 -14.55 1.21 -17.09
N LYS A 56 -15.16 2.07 -16.25
CA LYS A 56 -15.28 3.51 -16.54
C LYS A 56 -13.95 4.24 -16.67
N VAL A 57 -12.92 3.79 -15.95
CA VAL A 57 -11.56 4.37 -16.04
C VAL A 57 -10.69 3.69 -17.10
N ASN A 58 -11.26 2.81 -17.93
CA ASN A 58 -10.54 1.99 -18.90
C ASN A 58 -9.45 1.09 -18.25
N GLY A 59 -9.78 0.54 -17.08
CA GLY A 59 -8.92 -0.36 -16.34
C GLY A 59 -7.61 0.30 -15.90
N PHE A 60 -6.51 -0.42 -16.08
CA PHE A 60 -5.16 0.05 -15.75
C PHE A 60 -4.33 0.39 -17.00
N ALA A 61 -4.97 0.59 -18.15
CA ALA A 61 -4.27 0.80 -19.42
C ALA A 61 -3.31 2.01 -19.40
N ALA A 62 -3.64 3.06 -18.64
CA ALA A 62 -2.78 4.23 -18.45
C ALA A 62 -1.52 3.94 -17.61
N LEU A 63 -1.55 2.88 -16.81
CA LEU A 63 -0.50 2.51 -15.86
C LEU A 63 0.48 1.46 -16.43
N ASP A 64 0.08 0.74 -17.48
CA ASP A 64 0.82 -0.39 -18.06
C ASP A 64 2.25 -0.07 -18.53
N LYS A 65 2.54 1.20 -18.82
CA LYS A 65 3.85 1.66 -19.31
C LYS A 65 4.84 1.99 -18.20
N PHE A 66 4.44 1.88 -16.93
CA PHE A 66 5.22 2.35 -15.79
C PHE A 66 5.40 1.26 -14.74
N ILE A 67 6.48 1.38 -13.95
CA ILE A 67 6.55 0.68 -12.67
C ILE A 67 5.63 1.43 -11.72
N VAL A 68 4.55 0.76 -11.31
CA VAL A 68 3.43 1.36 -10.59
C VAL A 68 3.43 0.84 -9.16
N ASP A 69 3.39 1.75 -8.20
CA ASP A 69 3.14 1.44 -6.80
C ASP A 69 1.66 1.66 -6.44
N ASP A 70 1.32 1.37 -5.19
CA ASP A 70 -0.02 1.56 -4.64
C ASP A 70 -0.46 3.03 -4.64
N TYR A 71 0.47 3.96 -4.46
CA TYR A 71 0.20 5.39 -4.62
C TYR A 71 -0.23 5.74 -6.04
N ALA A 72 0.45 5.25 -7.08
CA ALA A 72 0.08 5.52 -8.47
C ALA A 72 -1.29 4.93 -8.83
N ILE A 73 -1.63 3.76 -8.29
CA ILE A 73 -3.00 3.19 -8.41
C ILE A 73 -4.02 4.13 -7.76
N ALA A 74 -3.77 4.55 -6.52
CA ALA A 74 -4.63 5.48 -5.79
C ALA A 74 -4.83 6.81 -6.53
N GLN A 75 -3.74 7.36 -7.06
CA GLN A 75 -3.74 8.60 -7.83
C GLN A 75 -4.57 8.48 -9.11
N HIS A 76 -4.45 7.37 -9.84
CA HIS A 76 -5.21 7.13 -11.07
C HIS A 76 -6.72 7.27 -10.86
N PHE A 77 -7.26 6.68 -9.78
CA PHE A 77 -8.69 6.83 -9.46
C PHE A 77 -9.05 8.22 -8.94
N ARG A 78 -8.18 8.82 -8.12
CA ARG A 78 -8.41 10.17 -7.57
C ARG A 78 -8.45 11.25 -8.65
N GLN A 79 -7.59 11.15 -9.66
CA GLN A 79 -7.58 12.07 -10.81
C GLN A 79 -8.88 12.00 -11.64
N GLN A 80 -9.59 10.87 -11.58
CA GLN A 80 -10.89 10.66 -12.20
C GLN A 80 -12.07 11.02 -11.27
N GLY A 81 -11.80 11.66 -10.13
CA GLY A 81 -12.81 12.13 -9.18
C GLY A 81 -13.32 11.07 -8.19
N TYR A 82 -12.76 9.85 -8.18
CA TYR A 82 -13.16 8.83 -7.22
C TYR A 82 -12.47 9.00 -5.88
N GLN A 83 -13.17 8.57 -4.83
CA GLN A 83 -12.66 8.60 -3.46
C GLN A 83 -12.14 7.23 -3.03
N LEU A 84 -11.12 7.25 -2.18
CA LEU A 84 -10.57 6.06 -1.56
C LEU A 84 -11.25 5.86 -0.20
N ALA A 85 -11.48 4.59 0.16
CA ALA A 85 -12.12 4.23 1.42
C ALA A 85 -11.24 3.23 2.17
N GLN A 86 -10.69 3.64 3.30
CA GLN A 86 -10.10 2.75 4.29
C GLN A 86 -11.23 2.00 5.00
N THR A 87 -11.14 0.69 5.06
CA THR A 87 -12.13 -0.17 5.72
C THR A 87 -11.59 -0.71 7.05
N PRO A 88 -12.44 -1.16 7.98
CA PRO A 88 -11.99 -1.84 9.20
C PRO A 88 -11.56 -3.30 8.94
N VAL A 89 -11.56 -3.78 7.69
CA VAL A 89 -11.21 -5.17 7.35
C VAL A 89 -9.72 -5.39 7.55
N CYS A 90 -9.36 -6.08 8.63
CA CYS A 90 -7.98 -6.49 8.88
C CYS A 90 -7.61 -7.72 8.05
N HIS A 91 -6.39 -7.77 7.52
CA HIS A 91 -5.89 -8.93 6.78
C HIS A 91 -4.44 -9.25 7.15
N GLY A 92 -4.18 -10.54 7.38
CA GLY A 92 -2.87 -11.05 7.74
C GLY A 92 -1.95 -11.18 6.53
N ILE A 93 -0.74 -10.64 6.64
CA ILE A 93 0.29 -10.70 5.60
C ILE A 93 1.51 -11.46 6.13
N SER A 94 2.06 -12.33 5.29
CA SER A 94 3.27 -13.06 5.58
C SER A 94 4.32 -12.72 4.53
N THR A 95 5.42 -12.10 4.97
CA THR A 95 6.60 -11.85 4.13
C THR A 95 7.77 -12.57 4.75
N GLN A 96 8.38 -13.52 4.03
CA GLN A 96 9.57 -14.23 4.49
C GLN A 96 10.82 -13.45 4.13
N ILE A 97 11.57 -13.03 5.15
CA ILE A 97 12.86 -12.37 4.97
C ILE A 97 13.96 -13.37 5.26
N GLN A 98 14.85 -13.59 4.30
CA GLN A 98 15.84 -14.66 4.36
C GLN A 98 17.08 -14.22 5.14
N ASP A 99 17.53 -13.00 4.90
CA ASP A 99 18.78 -12.45 5.43
C ASP A 99 18.74 -10.92 5.54
N SER A 100 19.86 -10.33 5.98
CA SER A 100 20.04 -8.90 6.10
C SER A 100 19.94 -8.17 4.76
N THR A 101 20.51 -8.74 3.68
CA THR A 101 20.50 -8.12 2.36
C THR A 101 19.07 -7.98 1.84
N HIS A 102 18.26 -9.03 1.98
CA HIS A 102 16.84 -8.98 1.66
C HIS A 102 16.10 -7.93 2.51
N TYR A 103 16.37 -7.88 3.83
CA TYR A 103 15.79 -6.86 4.71
C TYR A 103 16.10 -5.43 4.23
N PHE A 104 17.38 -5.08 4.03
CA PHE A 104 17.78 -3.73 3.65
C PHE A 104 17.29 -3.35 2.24
N ASN A 105 17.26 -4.31 1.31
CA ASN A 105 16.70 -4.09 -0.02
C ASN A 105 15.20 -3.77 0.06
N LEU A 106 14.45 -4.51 0.88
CA LEU A 106 13.01 -4.28 1.07
C LEU A 106 12.74 -2.91 1.68
N ILE A 107 13.44 -2.55 2.76
CA ILE A 107 13.25 -1.27 3.43
C ILE A 107 13.65 -0.11 2.50
N THR A 108 14.80 -0.19 1.84
CA THR A 108 15.25 0.81 0.86
C THR A 108 14.20 1.00 -0.24
N ARG A 109 13.65 -0.10 -0.76
CA ARG A 109 12.59 -0.09 -1.76
C ARG A 109 11.35 0.67 -1.29
N TRP A 110 10.92 0.45 -0.05
CA TRP A 110 9.76 1.14 0.54
C TRP A 110 9.97 2.63 0.74
N PHE A 111 11.20 3.11 0.94
CA PHE A 111 11.47 4.55 1.06
C PHE A 111 11.69 5.24 -0.30
N ILE A 112 12.30 4.56 -1.27
CA ILE A 112 12.59 5.15 -2.59
C ILE A 112 11.33 5.28 -3.46
N PHE A 113 10.45 4.28 -3.46
CA PHE A 113 9.30 4.30 -4.37
C PHE A 113 8.31 5.43 -4.09
N PRO A 114 7.83 5.64 -2.85
CA PRO A 114 6.93 6.75 -2.55
C PRO A 114 7.55 8.11 -2.86
N GLN A 115 8.85 8.29 -2.57
CA GLN A 115 9.55 9.52 -2.93
C GLN A 115 9.53 9.75 -4.45
N THR A 116 9.84 8.71 -5.22
CA THR A 116 9.87 8.81 -6.69
C THR A 116 8.48 9.06 -7.27
N SER A 117 7.45 8.42 -6.72
CA SER A 117 6.06 8.56 -7.19
C SER A 117 5.46 9.91 -6.84
N ILE A 118 5.71 10.43 -5.63
CA ILE A 118 5.24 11.76 -5.20
C ILE A 118 5.97 12.88 -5.97
N LEU A 119 7.28 12.75 -6.20
CA LEU A 119 8.04 13.78 -6.93
C LEU A 119 7.67 13.87 -8.42
N LYS A 120 7.05 12.83 -8.97
CA LYS A 120 6.61 12.77 -10.38
C LYS A 120 5.12 13.02 -10.56
N SER A 121 4.34 13.11 -9.48
CA SER A 121 2.88 13.29 -9.48
C SER A 121 2.45 14.74 -9.48
#